data_AF-A0A7C9AGY2-F1
#
_entry.id   AF-A0A7C9AGY2-F1
#
_cell.length_a   1.000
_cell.length_b   1.000
_cell.length_c   1.000
_cell.angle_alpha   90.00
_cell.angle_beta   90.00
_cell.angle_gamma   90.00
#
_symmetry.space_group_name_H-M   'P 1'
#
loop_
_entity.id
_entity.type
_entity.pdbx_description
1 polymer ?
#
loop_
_entity_poly.entity_id
_entity_poly.type
_entity_poly.pdbx_seq_one_letter_code
_entity_poly.pdbx_strand_id
1 'polypeptide(L)'
;NLVPGLMRKLMFEGKNPSLNSKLIPLMEWLFQEPNPIGLNTALAQLGVVRPVFRLPYVPLPLEKRIEFVNLVKEIGRENFVGDKDVQVLDDDDFILVGRY
;
A
#
# COMPACT_ATOMS: atom_id res chain seq x y z
N ASN A 1 6.67 5.15 3.42
CA ASN A 1 6.40 3.72 3.61
C ASN A 1 6.40 2.93 2.31
N LEU A 2 5.58 3.26 1.31
CA LEU A 2 5.49 2.46 0.08
C LEU A 2 6.51 2.85 -1.01
N VAL A 3 6.52 4.12 -1.44
CA VAL A 3 7.34 4.61 -2.57
C VAL A 3 8.34 5.69 -2.14
N PRO A 4 9.28 5.40 -1.22
CA PRO A 4 10.14 6.42 -0.60
C PRO A 4 10.98 7.21 -1.62
N GLY A 5 11.47 6.55 -2.67
CA GLY A 5 12.23 7.20 -3.74
C GLY A 5 11.41 8.27 -4.46
N LEU A 6 10.18 7.95 -4.86
CA LEU A 6 9.31 8.89 -5.57
C LEU A 6 8.87 10.06 -4.68
N MET A 7 8.57 9.81 -3.40
CA MET A 7 8.26 10.88 -2.44
C MET A 7 9.45 11.82 -2.24
N ARG A 8 10.67 11.29 -2.17
CA ARG A 8 11.90 12.11 -2.12
C ARG A 8 12.02 12.97 -3.39
N LYS A 9 11.80 12.40 -4.58
CA LYS A 9 11.85 13.18 -5.84
C LYS A 9 10.86 14.35 -5.82
N LEU A 10 9.62 14.11 -5.40
CA LEU A 10 8.61 15.16 -5.28
C LEU A 10 9.01 16.31 -4.33
N MET A 11 9.74 16.01 -3.26
CA MET A 11 10.13 17.01 -2.27
C MET A 11 11.40 17.78 -2.64
N PHE A 12 12.34 17.17 -3.38
CA PHE A 12 13.69 17.71 -3.56
C PHE A 12 14.05 18.10 -5.01
N GLU A 13 13.36 17.56 -6.02
CA GLU A 13 13.72 17.79 -7.45
C GLU A 13 12.87 18.89 -8.11
N GLY A 14 12.18 19.69 -7.30
CA GLY A 14 11.33 20.79 -7.76
C GLY A 14 9.93 20.37 -8.19
N LYS A 15 9.17 21.32 -8.74
CA LYS A 15 7.76 21.12 -9.09
C LYS A 15 7.61 20.11 -10.23
N ASN A 16 6.98 18.97 -9.94
CA ASN A 16 6.69 17.93 -10.93
C ASN A 16 5.21 17.50 -10.89
N PRO A 17 4.31 18.22 -11.58
CA PRO A 17 2.87 17.93 -11.57
C PRO A 17 2.53 16.55 -12.16
N SER A 18 3.31 16.08 -13.14
CA SER A 18 3.10 14.77 -13.77
C SER A 18 3.35 13.63 -12.78
N LEU A 19 4.47 13.67 -12.04
CA LEU A 19 4.74 12.69 -10.98
C LEU A 19 3.72 12.78 -9.86
N ASN A 20 3.31 13.98 -9.47
CA ASN A 20 2.29 14.17 -8.44
C ASN A 20 0.97 13.51 -8.86
N SER A 21 0.46 13.82 -10.06
CA SER A 21 -0.77 13.22 -10.60
C SER A 21 -0.67 11.71 -10.73
N LYS A 22 0.51 11.17 -11.09
CA LYS A 22 0.75 9.71 -11.14
C LYS A 22 0.60 9.05 -9.76
N LEU A 23 0.87 9.76 -8.66
CA LEU A 23 0.80 9.22 -7.31
C LEU A 23 -0.54 9.47 -6.60
N ILE A 24 -1.38 10.39 -7.10
CA ILE A 24 -2.70 10.67 -6.51
C ILE A 24 -3.56 9.40 -6.34
N PRO A 25 -3.69 8.50 -7.33
CA PRO A 25 -4.51 7.28 -7.16
C PRO A 25 -4.04 6.38 -6.00
N LEU A 26 -2.72 6.27 -5.78
CA LEU A 26 -2.17 5.55 -4.64
C LEU A 26 -2.49 6.25 -3.31
N MET A 27 -2.41 7.59 -3.28
CA MET A 27 -2.76 8.36 -2.09
C MET A 27 -4.26 8.22 -1.78
N GLU A 28 -5.13 8.36 -2.77
CA GLU A 28 -6.58 8.16 -2.60
C GLU A 28 -6.89 6.77 -2.05
N TRP A 29 -6.29 5.72 -2.63
CA TRP A 29 -6.45 4.35 -2.15
C TRP A 29 -6.02 4.17 -0.69
N LEU A 30 -4.90 4.78 -0.29
CA LEU A 30 -4.38 4.68 1.09
C LEU A 30 -5.31 5.29 2.15
N PHE A 31 -6.17 6.23 1.76
CA PHE A 31 -7.06 6.98 2.65
C PHE A 31 -8.55 6.74 2.41
N GLN A 32 -8.91 5.68 1.67
CA GLN A 32 -10.31 5.22 1.57
C GLN A 32 -10.88 4.79 2.93
N GLU A 33 -10.01 4.25 3.81
CA GLU A 33 -10.29 3.99 5.21
C GLU A 33 -9.30 4.78 6.09
N PRO A 34 -9.62 5.04 7.37
CA PRO A 34 -8.70 5.73 8.28
C PRO A 34 -7.32 5.06 8.31
N ASN A 35 -6.27 5.85 8.07
CA ASN A 35 -4.89 5.39 8.19
C ASN A 35 -4.65 4.86 9.63
N PRO A 36 -4.09 3.64 9.82
CA PRO A 36 -3.23 2.91 8.89
C PRO A 36 -3.83 1.70 8.17
N ILE A 37 -5.15 1.58 8.02
CA ILE A 37 -5.79 0.38 7.42
C ILE A 37 -5.26 0.07 6.02
N GLY A 38 -5.30 1.04 5.10
CA GLY A 38 -4.80 0.86 3.74
C GLY A 38 -3.30 0.57 3.71
N LEU A 39 -2.52 1.28 4.53
CA LEU A 39 -1.08 1.10 4.60
C LEU A 39 -0.67 -0.30 5.08
N ASN A 40 -1.29 -0.80 6.16
CA ASN A 40 -1.00 -2.12 6.70
C ASN A 40 -1.33 -3.20 5.67
N THR A 41 -2.45 -3.04 4.95
CA THR A 41 -2.86 -3.95 3.88
C THR A 41 -1.82 -3.96 2.75
N ALA A 42 -1.44 -2.78 2.24
CA ALA A 42 -0.45 -2.65 1.17
C ALA A 42 0.92 -3.26 1.52
N LEU A 43 1.42 -3.02 2.74
CA LEU A 43 2.70 -3.58 3.17
C LEU A 43 2.64 -5.11 3.28
N ALA A 44 1.51 -5.67 3.70
CA ALA A 44 1.30 -7.12 3.72
C ALA A 44 1.28 -7.68 2.29
N GLN A 45 0.57 -7.02 1.36
CA GLN A 45 0.53 -7.39 -0.06
C GLN A 45 1.91 -7.32 -0.75
N LEU A 46 2.79 -6.41 -0.31
CA LEU A 46 4.20 -6.35 -0.77
C LEU A 46 5.11 -7.40 -0.11
N GLY A 47 4.59 -8.16 0.86
CA GLY A 47 5.33 -9.22 1.55
C GLY A 47 6.47 -8.74 2.45
N VAL A 48 6.49 -7.45 2.80
CA VAL A 48 7.50 -6.83 3.68
C VAL A 48 7.09 -6.83 5.16
N VAL A 49 5.80 -7.04 5.45
CA VAL A 49 5.28 -7.28 6.80
C VAL A 49 4.35 -8.49 6.79
N ARG A 50 4.12 -9.09 7.96
CA ARG A 50 3.14 -10.17 8.09
C ARG A 50 1.71 -9.59 8.03
N PRO A 51 0.73 -10.30 7.45
CA PRO A 51 -0.68 -9.89 7.40
C PRO A 51 -1.37 -10.00 8.77
N VAL A 52 -0.88 -9.24 9.76
CA VAL A 52 -1.38 -9.27 11.14
C VAL A 52 -1.86 -7.88 11.54
N PHE A 53 -3.11 -7.79 11.98
CA PHE A 53 -3.72 -6.54 12.41
C PHE A 53 -4.05 -6.59 13.90
N ARG A 54 -3.69 -5.52 14.60
CA ARG A 54 -4.17 -5.25 15.95
C ARG A 54 -5.51 -4.53 15.86
N LEU A 55 -6.52 -5.07 16.53
CA LEU A 55 -7.83 -4.41 16.61
C LEU A 55 -7.69 -3.03 17.27
N PRO A 56 -8.47 -2.01 16.84
CA PRO A 56 -9.68 -2.12 16.01
C PRO A 56 -9.44 -2.14 14.49
N TYR A 57 -8.20 -2.15 14.02
CA TYR A 57 -7.93 -2.17 12.58
C TYR A 57 -8.21 -3.54 11.96
N VAL A 58 -8.77 -3.51 10.76
CA VAL A 58 -9.05 -4.69 9.92
C VAL A 58 -8.50 -4.41 8.51
N PRO A 59 -8.12 -5.44 7.73
CA PRO A 59 -7.61 -5.24 6.37
C PRO A 59 -8.68 -4.71 5.42
N LEU A 60 -8.25 -4.11 4.32
CA LEU A 60 -9.16 -3.74 3.23
C LEU A 60 -9.74 -4.99 2.54
N PRO A 61 -10.96 -4.90 1.99
CA PRO A 61 -11.61 -6.02 1.33
C PRO A 61 -10.90 -6.42 0.02
N LEU A 62 -11.20 -7.61 -0.48
CA LEU A 62 -10.54 -8.24 -1.63
C LEU A 62 -10.49 -7.33 -2.86
N GLU A 63 -11.58 -6.63 -3.17
CA GLU A 63 -11.67 -5.74 -4.33
C GLU A 63 -10.61 -4.63 -4.25
N LYS A 64 -10.39 -4.07 -3.05
CA LYS A 64 -9.38 -3.04 -2.82
C LYS A 64 -7.97 -3.59 -2.89
N ARG A 65 -7.76 -4.84 -2.48
CA ARG A 65 -6.45 -5.51 -2.62
C ARG A 65 -6.12 -5.76 -4.10
N ILE A 66 -7.10 -6.09 -4.92
CA ILE A 66 -6.94 -6.22 -6.38
C ILE A 66 -6.62 -4.85 -7.00
N GLU A 67 -7.32 -3.78 -6.60
CA GLU A 67 -7.02 -2.40 -7.02
C GLU A 67 -5.55 -2.05 -6.73
N PHE A 68 -5.03 -2.38 -5.54
CA PHE A 68 -3.64 -2.11 -5.18
C PHE A 68 -2.64 -2.84 -6.07
N VAL A 69 -2.88 -4.11 -6.43
CA VAL A 69 -2.02 -4.84 -7.37
C VAL A 69 -1.93 -4.13 -8.73
N ASN A 70 -3.04 -3.57 -9.21
CA ASN A 70 -3.05 -2.79 -10.45
C ASN A 70 -2.27 -1.47 -10.32
N LEU A 71 -2.44 -0.76 -9.20
CA LEU A 71 -1.67 0.46 -8.91
C LEU A 71 -0.17 0.19 -8.85
N VAL A 72 0.26 -0.93 -8.26
CA VAL A 72 1.68 -1.32 -8.23
C VAL A 72 2.22 -1.55 -9.64
N LYS A 73 1.46 -2.20 -10.53
CA LYS A 73 1.84 -2.41 -11.93
C LYS A 73 1.93 -1.09 -12.70
N GLU A 74 0.98 -0.19 -12.52
CA GLU A 74 0.93 1.11 -13.20
C GLU A 74 2.05 2.06 -12.75
N ILE A 75 2.33 2.09 -11.44
CA ILE A 75 3.39 2.92 -10.89
C ILE A 75 4.77 2.35 -11.22
N GLY A 76 4.90 1.02 -11.24
CA GLY A 76 6.14 0.27 -11.43
C GLY A 76 6.61 -0.32 -10.11
N ARG A 77 6.67 -1.66 -10.03
CA ARG A 77 6.99 -2.41 -8.79
C ARG A 77 8.35 -2.03 -8.21
N GLU A 78 9.31 -1.67 -9.05
CA GLU A 78 10.66 -1.22 -8.68
C GLU A 78 10.67 0.06 -7.84
N ASN A 79 9.57 0.82 -7.82
CA ASN A 79 9.44 2.02 -7.00
C ASN A 79 8.93 1.73 -5.58
N PHE A 80 8.40 0.53 -5.33
CA PHE A 80 7.87 0.10 -4.04
C PHE A 80 8.93 -0.61 -3.19
N VAL A 81 8.79 -0.54 -1.88
CA VAL A 81 9.66 -1.25 -0.93
C VAL A 81 9.58 -2.78 -1.06
N GLY A 82 10.68 -3.45 -0.72
CA GLY A 82 10.82 -4.91 -0.75
C GLY A 82 11.02 -5.47 -2.17
N ASP A 83 11.38 -6.75 -2.24
CA ASP A 83 11.77 -7.41 -3.50
C ASP A 83 10.78 -8.50 -3.96
N LYS A 84 9.79 -8.86 -3.13
CA LYS A 84 8.77 -9.87 -3.48
C LYS A 84 7.75 -9.31 -4.46
N ASP A 85 7.22 -10.18 -5.31
CA ASP A 85 6.06 -9.86 -6.13
C ASP A 85 4.87 -9.46 -5.25
N VAL A 86 4.11 -8.47 -5.70
CA VAL A 86 2.89 -8.04 -5.01
C VAL A 86 1.83 -9.14 -5.13
N GLN A 87 1.17 -9.45 -4.02
CA GLN A 87 0.12 -10.47 -3.95
C GLN A 87 -1.23 -9.84 -3.58
N VAL A 88 -2.32 -10.44 -4.04
CA VAL A 88 -3.69 -10.01 -3.66
C VAL A 88 -3.96 -10.38 -2.20
N LEU A 89 -3.50 -11.56 -1.76
CA LEU A 89 -3.83 -12.20 -0.48
C LEU A 89 -5.32 -12.57 -0.37
N ASP A 90 -5.60 -13.72 0.23
CA ASP A 90 -6.95 -14.16 0.57
C ASP A 90 -7.33 -13.62 1.96
N ASP A 91 -8.63 -13.56 2.27
CA ASP A 91 -9.08 -13.05 3.58
C ASP A 91 -8.55 -13.91 4.74
N ASP A 92 -8.42 -15.22 4.51
CA ASP A 92 -7.89 -16.19 5.49
C ASP A 92 -6.37 -16.03 5.75
N ASP A 93 -5.65 -15.24 4.93
CA ASP A 93 -4.25 -14.92 5.20
C ASP A 93 -4.10 -13.92 6.36
N PHE A 94 -5.17 -13.17 6.70
CA PHE A 94 -5.10 -12.10 7.70
C PHE A 94 -5.42 -12.59 9.12
N ILE A 95 -4.55 -12.25 10.07
CA ILE A 95 -4.73 -12.56 11.49
C ILE A 95 -5.15 -11.28 12.23
N LEU A 96 -6.32 -11.31 12.88
CA LEU A 96 -6.82 -10.23 13.73
C LEU A 96 -6.53 -10.54 15.21
N VAL A 97 -5.84 -9.64 15.89
CA VAL A 97 -5.43 -9.81 17.29
C VAL A 97 -6.09 -8.74 18.15
N GLY A 98 -6.96 -9.15 19.08
CA GLY A 98 -7.63 -8.27 20.04
C GLY A 98 -6.99 -8.20 21.42
N ARG A 99 -6.17 -9.20 21.79
CA ARG A 99 -5.39 -9.22 23.05
C ARG A 99 -3.92 -9.45 22.69
N TYR A 100 -3.09 -8.45 22.94
CA TYR A 100 -1.67 -8.39 22.58
C TYR A 100 -0.87 -7.59 23.60
#